data_AF-A0A5C5WKT8-F1
#
_entry.id   AF-A0A5C5WKT8-F1
#
_cell.length_a   1.000
_cell.length_b   1.000
_cell.length_c   1.000
_cell.angle_alpha   90.00
_cell.angle_beta   90.00
_cell.angle_gamma   90.00
#
_symmetry.space_group_name_H-M   'P 1'
#
loop_
_entity.id
_entity.type
_entity.pdbx_description
1 polymer ?
#
loop_
_entity_poly.entity_id
_entity_poly.type
_entity_poly.pdbx_seq_one_letter_code
_entity_poly.pdbx_strand_id
1 'polypeptide(L)'
;MQTDKTESSRRRRQHLNRQRVDRRLLMGSAERLIEFLERCVSRGVGSGNEALPTLRELSKLCECEASTLSRIRSGDTTSTDRFLLEKLHALGGILPSPPPKLIDEEIVERLHDARIWYDQERFDGELLMNALKVGIRERNRLRRSRVRSRKQTGSRV
;
A
#
# COMPACT_ATOMS: atom_id res chain seq x y z
N MET A 1 -35.14 9.07 16.80
CA MET A 1 -35.02 8.25 15.57
C MET A 1 -33.90 8.80 14.68
N GLN A 2 -32.64 8.40 14.87
CA GLN A 2 -31.49 8.89 14.05
C GLN A 2 -30.38 7.83 13.84
N THR A 3 -30.62 6.56 14.19
CA THR A 3 -29.61 5.49 14.23
C THR A 3 -29.55 4.62 12.96
N ASP A 4 -30.55 4.66 12.07
CA ASP A 4 -30.64 3.73 10.93
C ASP A 4 -29.74 4.08 9.73
N LYS A 5 -29.50 5.38 9.49
CA LYS A 5 -28.69 5.81 8.33
C LYS A 5 -27.21 5.50 8.52
N THR A 6 -26.69 5.63 9.74
CA THR A 6 -25.29 5.35 10.09
C THR A 6 -24.97 3.86 10.01
N GLU A 7 -25.88 3.00 10.43
CA GLU A 7 -25.68 1.55 10.39
C GLU A 7 -25.74 0.99 8.97
N SER A 8 -26.69 1.47 8.15
CA SER A 8 -26.77 1.12 6.72
C SER A 8 -25.53 1.54 5.93
N SER A 9 -24.99 2.75 6.18
CA SER A 9 -23.75 3.21 5.55
C SER A 9 -22.52 2.39 5.98
N ARG A 10 -22.47 1.98 7.25
CA ARG A 10 -21.37 1.14 7.78
C ARG A 10 -21.38 -0.26 7.17
N ARG A 11 -22.57 -0.87 7.04
CA ARG A 11 -22.74 -2.18 6.39
C ARG A 11 -22.38 -2.15 4.90
N ARG A 12 -22.78 -1.11 4.16
CA ARG A 12 -22.36 -0.92 2.76
C ARG A 12 -20.84 -0.79 2.61
N ARG A 13 -20.19 0.02 3.45
CA ARG A 13 -18.72 0.16 3.45
C ARG A 13 -18.01 -1.16 3.73
N GLN A 14 -18.51 -1.95 4.69
CA GLN A 14 -17.94 -3.27 4.99
C GLN A 14 -18.08 -4.26 3.82
N HIS A 15 -19.22 -4.26 3.13
CA HIS A 15 -19.44 -5.13 1.98
C HIS A 15 -18.52 -4.77 0.81
N LEU A 16 -18.39 -3.47 0.50
CA LEU A 16 -17.48 -2.97 -0.53
C LEU A 16 -16.01 -3.29 -0.21
N ASN A 17 -15.61 -3.17 1.06
CA ASN A 17 -14.26 -3.54 1.49
C ASN A 17 -14.00 -5.04 1.34
N ARG A 18 -14.97 -5.91 1.65
CA ARG A 18 -14.82 -7.36 1.42
C ARG A 18 -14.66 -7.69 -0.06
N GLN A 19 -15.52 -7.16 -0.92
CA GLN A 19 -15.41 -7.39 -2.37
C GLN A 19 -14.06 -6.94 -2.95
N ARG A 20 -13.53 -5.81 -2.48
CA ARG A 20 -12.18 -5.33 -2.87
C ARG A 20 -11.08 -6.27 -2.42
N VAL A 21 -11.16 -6.76 -1.19
CA VAL A 21 -10.19 -7.71 -0.63
C VAL A 21 -10.23 -9.02 -1.41
N ASP A 22 -11.41 -9.56 -1.67
CA ASP A 22 -11.59 -10.83 -2.39
C ASP A 22 -11.08 -10.70 -3.83
N ARG A 23 -11.35 -9.58 -4.52
CA ARG A 23 -10.80 -9.30 -5.85
C ARG A 23 -9.27 -9.30 -5.86
N ARG A 24 -8.62 -8.63 -4.90
CA ARG A 24 -7.15 -8.56 -4.83
C ARG A 24 -6.47 -9.89 -4.55
N LEU A 25 -7.16 -10.80 -3.86
CA LEU A 25 -6.66 -12.15 -3.59
C LEU A 25 -6.62 -13.01 -4.85
N LEU A 26 -7.52 -12.74 -5.81
CA LEU A 26 -7.57 -13.44 -7.10
C LEU A 26 -6.57 -12.87 -8.12
N MET A 27 -6.05 -11.66 -7.88
CA MET A 27 -5.18 -10.97 -8.82
C MET A 27 -3.73 -11.47 -8.76
N GLY A 28 -3.06 -11.48 -9.91
CA GLY A 28 -1.62 -11.68 -10.01
C GLY A 28 -0.82 -10.50 -9.44
N SER A 29 0.49 -10.69 -9.22
CA SER A 29 1.37 -9.60 -8.77
C SER A 29 1.43 -8.43 -9.76
N ALA A 30 1.45 -8.73 -11.06
CA ALA A 30 1.43 -7.74 -12.14
C ALA A 30 0.12 -6.95 -12.17
N GLU A 31 -1.02 -7.63 -12.07
CA GLU A 31 -2.34 -6.99 -12.04
C GLU A 31 -2.49 -6.07 -10.81
N ARG A 32 -2.02 -6.52 -9.63
CA ARG A 32 -2.02 -5.67 -8.43
C ARG A 32 -1.12 -4.44 -8.57
N LEU A 33 -0.01 -4.56 -9.30
CA LEU A 33 0.88 -3.45 -9.59
C LEU A 33 0.19 -2.43 -10.52
N ILE A 34 -0.47 -2.91 -11.56
CA ILE A 34 -1.27 -2.07 -12.46
C ILE A 34 -2.37 -1.34 -11.67
N GLU A 35 -3.15 -2.04 -10.83
CA GLU A 35 -4.18 -1.43 -9.98
C GLU A 35 -3.59 -0.35 -9.05
N PHE A 36 -2.42 -0.61 -8.45
CA PHE A 36 -1.76 0.38 -7.60
C PHE A 36 -1.39 1.65 -8.38
N LEU A 37 -0.83 1.51 -9.58
CA LEU A 37 -0.47 2.64 -10.43
C LEU A 37 -1.71 3.39 -10.95
N GLU A 38 -2.78 2.69 -11.29
CA GLU A 38 -4.08 3.30 -11.62
C GLU A 38 -4.61 4.14 -10.46
N ARG A 39 -4.56 3.62 -9.23
CA ARG A 39 -4.98 4.38 -8.04
C ARG A 39 -4.14 5.64 -7.82
N CYS A 40 -2.84 5.59 -8.08
CA CYS A 40 -1.94 6.76 -7.98
C CYS A 40 -2.29 7.83 -9.04
N VAL A 41 -2.78 7.42 -10.22
CA VAL A 41 -3.27 8.33 -11.26
C VAL A 41 -4.61 8.95 -10.85
N SER A 42 -5.56 8.11 -10.40
CA SER A 42 -6.91 8.54 -10.02
C SER A 42 -6.95 9.41 -8.75
N ARG A 43 -5.86 9.51 -7.98
CA ARG A 43 -5.75 10.52 -6.92
C ARG A 43 -5.85 11.95 -7.47
N GLY A 44 -5.46 12.16 -8.73
CA GLY A 44 -5.52 13.48 -9.38
C GLY A 44 -6.92 13.98 -9.73
N VAL A 45 -7.97 13.13 -9.68
CA VAL A 45 -9.34 13.55 -10.03
C VAL A 45 -10.34 12.94 -9.04
N GLY A 46 -10.75 13.73 -8.05
CA GLY A 46 -12.01 13.54 -7.32
C GLY A 46 -12.12 12.40 -6.30
N SER A 47 -11.04 11.70 -5.94
CA SER A 47 -11.14 10.47 -5.11
C SER A 47 -10.91 10.64 -3.60
N GLY A 48 -10.61 11.85 -3.10
CA GLY A 48 -10.44 12.12 -1.65
C GLY A 48 -9.34 11.30 -0.96
N ASN A 49 -8.52 10.55 -1.71
CA ASN A 49 -7.44 9.73 -1.21
C ASN A 49 -6.12 10.51 -1.24
N GLU A 50 -6.00 11.53 -0.38
CA GLU A 50 -4.76 12.31 -0.17
C GLU A 50 -3.57 11.47 0.37
N ALA A 51 -3.72 10.15 0.46
CA ALA A 51 -2.70 9.26 0.97
C ALA A 51 -1.79 8.61 -0.11
N LEU A 52 -2.23 8.42 -1.36
CA LEU A 52 -1.48 7.67 -2.42
C LEU A 52 -0.69 8.56 -3.38
N PRO A 53 0.63 8.60 -3.55
CA PRO A 53 1.30 9.66 -4.33
C PRO A 53 0.76 9.85 -5.78
N THR A 54 0.93 11.04 -6.35
CA THR A 54 0.80 11.21 -7.81
C THR A 54 1.88 10.37 -8.53
N LEU A 55 1.71 10.06 -9.82
CA LEU A 55 2.77 9.37 -10.57
C LEU A 55 4.10 10.13 -10.56
N ARG A 56 4.07 11.47 -10.53
CA ARG A 56 5.27 12.30 -10.46
C ARG A 56 5.96 12.21 -9.10
N GLU A 57 5.20 12.17 -8.02
CA GLU A 57 5.74 11.94 -6.67
C GLU A 57 6.29 10.53 -6.54
N LEU A 58 5.57 9.53 -7.06
CA LEU A 58 6.00 8.14 -7.05
C LEU A 58 7.28 7.95 -7.87
N SER A 59 7.43 8.63 -9.01
CA SER A 59 8.62 8.53 -9.83
C SER A 59 9.86 9.06 -9.12
N LYS A 60 9.72 10.10 -8.29
CA LYS A 60 10.78 10.60 -7.40
C LYS A 60 11.17 9.56 -6.35
N LEU A 61 10.19 8.99 -5.65
CA LEU A 61 10.43 7.94 -4.64
C LEU A 61 11.09 6.69 -5.26
N CYS A 62 10.82 6.41 -6.53
CA CYS A 62 11.34 5.25 -7.22
C CYS A 62 12.61 5.53 -8.03
N GLU A 63 13.12 6.77 -8.08
CA GLU A 63 14.29 7.17 -8.89
C GLU A 63 14.14 6.79 -10.37
N CYS A 64 12.97 7.08 -10.93
CA CYS A 64 12.68 6.76 -12.32
C CYS A 64 11.89 7.88 -13.00
N GLU A 65 11.78 7.78 -14.32
CA GLU A 65 10.90 8.65 -15.09
C GLU A 65 9.43 8.25 -14.91
N ALA A 66 8.54 9.24 -14.88
CA ALA A 66 7.09 9.00 -14.85
C ALA A 66 6.59 8.27 -16.12
N SER A 67 7.30 8.40 -17.25
CA SER A 67 7.08 7.66 -18.49
C SER A 67 7.22 6.15 -18.28
N THR A 68 8.23 5.71 -17.51
CA THR A 68 8.46 4.32 -17.14
C THR A 68 7.31 3.77 -16.29
N LEU A 69 6.84 4.52 -15.29
CA LEU A 69 5.65 4.13 -14.52
C LEU A 69 4.40 4.00 -15.40
N SER A 70 4.27 4.86 -16.40
CA SER A 70 3.14 4.83 -17.34
C SER A 70 3.19 3.59 -18.25
N ARG A 71 4.39 3.18 -18.71
CA ARG A 71 4.60 1.93 -19.48
C ARG A 71 4.25 0.69 -18.65
N ILE A 72 4.75 0.61 -17.41
CA ILE A 72 4.43 -0.49 -16.49
C ILE A 72 2.91 -0.59 -16.25
N ARG A 73 2.24 0.55 -16.04
CA ARG A 73 0.77 0.60 -15.88
C ARG A 73 0.04 0.05 -17.11
N SER A 74 0.54 0.30 -18.31
CA SER A 74 -0.03 -0.22 -19.56
C SER A 74 0.28 -1.70 -19.82
N GLY A 75 1.02 -2.36 -18.93
CA GLY A 75 1.41 -3.77 -19.07
C GLY A 75 2.64 -4.00 -19.94
N ASP A 76 3.31 -2.94 -20.43
CA ASP A 76 4.57 -3.06 -21.16
C ASP A 76 5.75 -3.06 -20.18
N THR A 77 6.20 -4.28 -19.83
CA THR A 77 7.28 -4.50 -18.85
C THR A 77 8.55 -5.06 -19.47
N THR A 78 8.67 -5.04 -20.81
CA THR A 78 9.70 -5.77 -21.58
C THR A 78 11.16 -5.47 -21.20
N SER A 79 11.45 -4.36 -20.52
CA SER A 79 12.79 -4.02 -20.01
C SER A 79 12.79 -3.25 -18.69
N THR A 80 11.90 -3.61 -17.76
CA THR A 80 11.83 -2.88 -16.47
C THR A 80 12.94 -3.32 -15.53
N ASP A 81 13.69 -2.36 -14.98
CA ASP A 81 14.67 -2.60 -13.93
C ASP A 81 14.05 -3.36 -12.76
N ARG A 82 14.71 -4.44 -12.35
CA ARG A 82 14.28 -5.29 -11.24
C ARG A 82 14.19 -4.49 -9.94
N PHE A 83 15.14 -3.59 -9.69
CA PHE A 83 15.16 -2.83 -8.43
C PHE A 83 14.01 -1.83 -8.35
N LEU A 84 13.66 -1.19 -9.47
CA LEU A 84 12.43 -0.41 -9.63
C LEU A 84 11.18 -1.25 -9.32
N LEU A 85 11.06 -2.45 -9.86
CA LEU A 85 9.91 -3.34 -9.59
C LEU A 85 9.82 -3.73 -8.11
N GLU A 86 10.95 -4.02 -7.47
CA GLU A 86 11.00 -4.32 -6.04
C GLU A 86 10.54 -3.12 -5.19
N LYS A 87 10.97 -1.90 -5.51
CA LYS A 87 10.49 -0.65 -4.89
C LYS A 87 8.97 -0.51 -5.04
N LEU A 88 8.45 -0.66 -6.26
CA LEU A 88 7.02 -0.54 -6.54
C LEU A 88 6.18 -1.60 -5.82
N HIS A 89 6.66 -2.85 -5.79
CA HIS A 89 5.99 -3.92 -5.06
C HIS A 89 5.97 -3.68 -3.54
N ALA A 90 7.05 -3.12 -2.99
CA ALA A 90 7.12 -2.75 -1.58
C ALA A 90 6.11 -1.64 -1.27
N LEU A 91 6.15 -0.52 -2.01
CA LEU A 91 5.26 0.63 -1.80
C LEU A 91 3.79 0.28 -2.03
N GLY A 92 3.50 -0.53 -3.05
CA GLY A 92 2.15 -0.97 -3.39
C GLY A 92 1.57 -2.04 -2.44
N GLY A 93 2.29 -2.44 -1.39
CA GLY A 93 1.80 -3.48 -0.47
C GLY A 93 1.69 -4.86 -1.12
N ILE A 94 2.40 -5.10 -2.22
CA ILE A 94 2.29 -6.34 -3.00
C ILE A 94 3.26 -7.38 -2.45
N LEU A 95 4.52 -6.98 -2.23
CA LEU A 95 5.57 -7.82 -1.65
C LEU A 95 6.43 -7.00 -0.67
N PRO A 96 6.64 -7.48 0.57
CA PRO A 96 5.89 -8.55 1.21
C PRO A 96 4.41 -8.16 1.35
N SER A 97 3.50 -9.11 1.13
CA SER A 97 2.05 -8.85 1.20
C SER A 97 1.58 -8.74 2.65
N PRO A 98 0.84 -7.69 3.05
CA PRO A 98 0.23 -7.58 4.36
C PRO A 98 -1.04 -8.46 4.46
N PRO A 99 -1.59 -8.64 5.69
CA PRO A 99 -2.90 -9.27 5.85
C PRO A 99 -3.96 -8.57 4.99
N PRO A 100 -4.89 -9.31 4.35
CA PRO A 100 -5.76 -8.73 3.34
C PRO A 100 -6.62 -7.55 3.84
N LYS A 101 -7.02 -7.61 5.11
CA LYS A 101 -7.82 -6.56 5.78
C LYS A 101 -7.05 -5.26 6.03
N LEU A 102 -5.72 -5.27 5.90
CA LEU A 102 -4.82 -4.17 6.22
C LEU A 102 -4.06 -3.65 4.98
N ILE A 103 -4.38 -4.13 3.77
CA ILE A 103 -3.63 -3.76 2.56
C ILE A 103 -3.58 -2.24 2.38
N ASP A 104 -4.73 -1.57 2.41
CA ASP A 104 -4.78 -0.13 2.17
C ASP A 104 -4.07 0.67 3.27
N GLU A 105 -4.26 0.32 4.54
CA GLU A 105 -3.53 0.94 5.67
C GLU A 105 -2.02 0.77 5.52
N GLU A 106 -1.57 -0.45 5.18
CA GLU A 106 -0.14 -0.73 5.01
C GLU A 106 0.46 0.03 3.83
N ILE A 107 -0.26 0.20 2.72
CA ILE A 107 0.20 1.02 1.59
C ILE A 107 0.47 2.45 2.06
N VAL A 108 -0.46 3.04 2.83
CA VAL A 108 -0.32 4.41 3.34
C VAL A 108 0.89 4.53 4.28
N GLU A 109 1.05 3.58 5.20
CA GLU A 109 2.18 3.53 6.14
C GLU A 109 3.53 3.39 5.41
N ARG A 110 3.61 2.53 4.39
CA ARG A 110 4.85 2.36 3.60
C ARG A 110 5.19 3.60 2.78
N LEU A 111 4.18 4.28 2.22
CA LEU A 111 4.36 5.55 1.53
C LEU A 111 4.80 6.66 2.49
N HIS A 112 4.30 6.64 3.72
CA HIS A 112 4.72 7.56 4.77
C HIS A 112 6.19 7.33 5.16
N ASP A 113 6.58 6.06 5.39
CA ASP A 113 7.98 5.70 5.60
C ASP A 113 8.85 6.24 4.46
N ALA A 114 8.47 5.97 3.20
CA ALA A 114 9.22 6.42 2.03
C ALA A 114 9.39 7.94 1.96
N ARG A 115 8.35 8.71 2.33
CA ARG A 115 8.39 10.18 2.35
C ARG A 115 9.32 10.73 3.42
N ILE A 116 9.25 10.20 4.65
CA ILE A 116 10.15 10.59 5.74
C ILE A 116 11.62 10.45 5.31
N TRP A 117 11.92 9.39 4.56
CA TRP A 117 13.27 9.15 4.06
C TRP A 117 13.64 10.03 2.87
N TYR A 118 12.71 10.26 1.95
CA TYR A 118 12.94 11.14 0.80
C TYR A 118 13.26 12.58 1.22
N ASP A 119 12.66 13.05 2.32
CA ASP A 119 12.89 14.40 2.84
C ASP A 119 14.28 14.56 3.51
N GLN A 120 15.07 13.49 3.64
CA GLN A 120 16.45 13.55 4.11
C GLN A 120 17.38 13.90 2.94
N GLU A 121 18.25 14.90 3.09
CA GLU A 121 19.10 15.49 2.03
C GLU A 121 20.03 14.53 1.27
N ARG A 122 20.11 13.25 1.68
CA ARG A 122 20.85 12.19 0.98
C ARG A 122 19.91 11.04 0.61
N PHE A 123 19.38 11.11 -0.60
CA PHE A 123 18.50 10.09 -1.13
C PHE A 123 19.29 9.01 -1.89
N ASP A 124 19.04 7.75 -1.51
CA ASP A 124 19.58 6.55 -2.14
C ASP A 124 18.50 5.45 -2.10
N GLY A 125 18.20 4.86 -3.25
CA GLY A 125 17.26 3.76 -3.39
C GLY A 125 17.52 2.55 -2.49
N GLU A 126 18.78 2.24 -2.16
CA GLU A 126 19.10 1.15 -1.23
C GLU A 126 18.68 1.49 0.21
N LEU A 127 18.91 2.73 0.63
CA LEU A 127 18.47 3.25 1.93
C LEU A 127 16.93 3.25 2.04
N LEU A 128 16.22 3.64 0.98
CA LEU A 128 14.76 3.56 0.93
C LEU A 128 14.27 2.11 1.15
N MET A 129 14.88 1.14 0.49
CA MET A 129 14.47 -0.26 0.64
C MET A 129 14.76 -0.79 2.04
N ASN A 130 15.87 -0.38 2.65
CA ASN A 130 16.18 -0.73 4.05
C ASN A 130 15.19 -0.11 5.03
N ALA A 131 14.85 1.16 4.83
CA ALA A 131 13.82 1.86 5.59
C ALA A 131 12.45 1.14 5.54
N LEU A 132 11.99 0.79 4.33
CA LEU A 132 10.74 0.07 4.14
C LEU A 132 10.78 -1.30 4.85
N LYS A 133 11.89 -2.03 4.76
CA LYS A 133 12.06 -3.32 5.45
C LYS A 133 11.98 -3.16 6.97
N VAL A 134 12.60 -2.12 7.54
CA VAL A 134 12.55 -1.82 8.97
C VAL A 134 11.12 -1.48 9.41
N GLY A 135 10.44 -0.56 8.71
CA GLY A 135 9.06 -0.16 9.02
C GLY A 135 8.09 -1.34 8.97
N ILE A 136 8.17 -2.17 7.93
CA ILE A 136 7.37 -3.39 7.78
C ILE A 136 7.62 -4.37 8.94
N ARG A 137 8.88 -4.56 9.33
CA ARG A 137 9.26 -5.48 10.42
C ARG A 137 8.69 -5.00 11.75
N GLU A 138 8.84 -3.73 12.07
CA GLU A 138 8.33 -3.15 13.32
C GLU A 138 6.81 -3.21 13.40
N ARG A 139 6.09 -2.84 12.33
CA ARG A 139 4.63 -2.97 12.29
C ARG A 139 4.18 -4.41 12.46
N ASN A 140 4.86 -5.37 11.82
CA ASN A 140 4.55 -6.79 11.99
C ASN A 140 4.82 -7.31 13.41
N ARG A 141 5.89 -6.84 14.06
CA ARG A 141 6.21 -7.13 15.45
C ARG A 141 5.12 -6.62 16.39
N LEU A 142 4.70 -5.36 16.24
CA LEU A 142 3.63 -4.74 17.02
C LEU A 142 2.27 -5.43 16.82
N ARG A 143 1.95 -5.86 15.60
CA ARG A 143 0.72 -6.62 15.32
C ARG A 143 0.73 -7.95 16.06
N ARG A 144 1.85 -8.68 16.03
CA ARG A 144 1.99 -9.97 16.70
C ARG A 144 1.90 -9.84 18.22
N SER A 145 2.50 -8.81 18.83
CA SER A 145 2.40 -8.59 20.27
C SER A 145 0.96 -8.31 20.72
N ARG A 146 0.23 -7.46 19.99
CA ARG A 146 -1.19 -7.17 20.27
C ARG A 146 -2.08 -8.41 20.22
N VAL A 147 -1.83 -9.33 19.28
CA VAL A 147 -2.57 -10.59 19.19
C VAL A 147 -2.28 -11.50 20.40
N ARG A 148 -1.03 -11.56 20.86
CA ARG A 148 -0.65 -12.35 22.05
C ARG A 148 -1.29 -11.82 23.33
N SER A 149 -1.27 -10.50 23.55
CA SER A 149 -1.89 -9.88 24.72
C SER A 149 -3.40 -10.13 24.77
N ARG A 150 -4.11 -10.06 23.63
CA ARG A 150 -5.55 -10.36 23.56
C ARG A 150 -5.89 -11.82 23.88
N LYS A 151 -5.04 -12.77 23.47
CA LYS A 151 -5.22 -14.20 23.79
C LYS A 151 -5.02 -14.48 25.28
N GLN A 152 -4.07 -13.80 25.94
CA GLN A 152 -3.86 -13.95 27.38
C GLN A 152 -5.01 -13.36 28.22
N THR A 153 -5.61 -12.26 27.78
CA THR A 153 -6.78 -11.68 28.47
C THR A 153 -8.08 -12.44 28.21
N GLY A 154 -8.22 -13.11 27.07
CA GLY A 154 -9.42 -13.90 26.72
C GLY A 154 -9.44 -15.33 27.26
N SER A 155 -8.38 -15.78 27.93
CA SER A 155 -8.27 -17.13 28.51
C SER A 155 -8.50 -17.16 30.04
N ARG A 156 -8.95 -16.04 30.61
CA ARG A 156 -9.42 -15.91 31.99
C ARG A 156 -10.91 -15.56 31.97
N VAL A 157 -11.76 -16.51 31.60
CA VAL A 157 -13.18 -16.55 31.97
C VAL A 157 -13.52 -18.01 32.23
#